data_AF-A0A2M8ES72-F1
#
_entry.id   AF-A0A2M8ES72-F1
#
_cell.length_a   1.000
_cell.length_b   1.000
_cell.length_c   1.000
_cell.angle_alpha   90.00
_cell.angle_beta   90.00
_cell.angle_gamma   90.00
#
_symmetry.space_group_name_H-M   'P 1'
#
loop_
_entity.id
_entity.type
_entity.pdbx_description
1 polymer ?
#
loop_
_entity_poly.entity_id
_entity_poly.type
_entity_poly.pdbx_seq_one_letter_code
_entity_poly.pdbx_strand_id
1 'polypeptide(L)'
;MPEKPAELLKEVVNLEKKVNTTVLPPELKEKALEMVSRLSRMVKFGEYSTEYEKTAHFIDWITSLPWDKRSEDVLDLDNAKKILDKNHYGLGDIKERILEYLAVLRLKGGMRAPILCFVGLV
;
A
#
# COMPACT_ATOMS: atom_id res chain seq x y z
N MET A 1 39.37 8.67 -14.00
CA MET A 1 38.09 7.95 -13.92
C MET A 1 36.93 8.94 -13.93
N PRO A 2 36.37 9.30 -15.10
CA PRO A 2 35.24 10.22 -15.23
C PRO A 2 33.85 9.54 -15.28
N GLU A 3 33.73 8.23 -15.03
CA GLU A 3 32.50 7.46 -15.32
C GLU A 3 31.39 7.54 -14.25
N LYS A 4 31.74 7.75 -12.97
CA LYS A 4 30.77 7.79 -11.85
C LYS A 4 29.61 8.79 -12.00
N PRO A 5 29.80 10.05 -12.46
CA PRO A 5 28.67 10.99 -12.57
C PRO A 5 27.66 10.61 -13.66
N ALA A 6 28.09 9.93 -14.73
CA ALA A 6 27.20 9.52 -15.82
C ALA A 6 26.27 8.37 -15.41
N GLU A 7 26.77 7.40 -14.65
CA GLU A 7 25.98 6.29 -14.12
C GLU A 7 24.92 6.78 -13.12
N LEU A 8 25.28 7.70 -12.23
CA LEU A 8 24.35 8.25 -11.23
C LEU A 8 23.22 9.08 -11.85
N LEU A 9 23.51 9.84 -12.90
CA LEU A 9 22.46 10.54 -13.66
C LEU A 9 21.48 9.55 -14.29
N LYS A 10 21.97 8.40 -14.75
CA LYS A 10 21.12 7.33 -15.30
C LYS A 10 20.22 6.73 -14.22
N GLU A 11 20.74 6.54 -13.01
CA GLU A 11 19.95 6.03 -11.87
C GLU A 11 18.85 7.01 -11.43
N VAL A 12 19.15 8.31 -11.37
CA VAL A 12 18.14 9.33 -11.05
C VAL A 12 17.03 9.37 -12.11
N VAL A 13 17.38 9.26 -13.39
CA VAL A 13 16.40 9.14 -14.48
C VAL A 13 15.54 7.89 -14.33
N ASN A 14 16.10 6.78 -13.83
CA ASN A 14 15.31 5.57 -13.58
C ASN A 14 14.32 5.76 -12.42
N LEU A 15 14.71 6.48 -11.36
CA LEU A 15 13.79 6.84 -10.27
C LEU A 15 12.63 7.71 -10.79
N GLU A 16 12.92 8.71 -11.62
CA GLU A 16 11.90 9.56 -12.24
C GLU A 16 10.93 8.75 -13.11
N LYS A 17 11.45 7.84 -13.94
CA LYS A 17 10.62 6.92 -14.73
C LYS A 17 9.71 6.08 -13.84
N LYS A 18 10.23 5.52 -12.75
CA LYS A 18 9.47 4.68 -11.82
C LYS A 18 8.29 5.42 -11.18
N VAL A 19 8.51 6.70 -10.81
CA VAL A 19 7.46 7.59 -10.29
C VAL A 19 6.40 7.87 -11.36
N ASN A 20 6.80 8.05 -12.62
CA ASN A 20 5.88 8.36 -13.71
C ASN A 20 5.07 7.15 -14.20
N THR A 21 5.64 5.94 -14.16
CA THR A 21 4.96 4.71 -14.58
C THR A 21 3.99 4.18 -13.53
N THR A 22 4.19 4.51 -12.27
CA THR A 22 3.35 3.99 -11.16
C THR A 22 2.15 4.90 -10.94
N VAL A 23 0.98 4.29 -10.69
CA VAL A 23 -0.21 5.04 -10.28
C VAL A 23 0.01 5.48 -8.83
N LEU A 24 0.16 6.79 -8.65
CA LEU A 24 0.36 7.44 -7.35
C LEU A 24 -0.71 8.52 -7.17
N PRO A 25 -1.17 8.78 -5.93
CA PRO A 25 -1.98 9.95 -5.63
C PRO A 25 -1.31 11.25 -6.10
N PRO A 26 -2.05 12.25 -6.61
CA PRO A 26 -1.47 13.46 -7.21
C PRO A 26 -0.48 14.17 -6.30
N GLU A 27 -0.84 14.41 -5.04
CA GLU A 27 0.01 15.08 -4.05
C GLU A 27 1.29 14.29 -3.75
N LEU A 28 1.21 12.96 -3.74
CA LEU A 28 2.35 12.09 -3.49
C LEU A 28 3.30 12.07 -4.69
N LYS A 29 2.73 12.05 -5.91
CA LYS A 29 3.50 12.10 -7.15
C LYS A 29 4.28 13.41 -7.28
N GLU A 30 3.65 14.54 -6.97
CA GLU A 30 4.30 15.86 -6.97
C GLU A 30 5.50 15.89 -6.01
N LYS A 31 5.31 15.46 -4.76
CA LYS A 31 6.38 15.38 -3.76
C LYS A 31 7.52 14.46 -4.20
N ALA A 32 7.19 13.30 -4.77
CA ALA A 32 8.18 12.35 -5.28
C ALA A 32 9.03 12.96 -6.41
N LEU A 33 8.41 13.68 -7.35
CA LEU A 33 9.10 14.36 -8.43
C LEU A 33 9.97 15.52 -7.93
N GLU A 34 9.51 16.27 -6.92
CA GLU A 34 10.31 17.33 -6.29
C GLU A 34 11.58 16.76 -5.64
N MET A 35 11.46 15.64 -4.92
CA MET A 35 12.60 14.94 -4.31
C MET A 35 13.61 14.47 -5.37
N VAL A 36 13.13 13.86 -6.46
CA VAL A 36 13.99 13.40 -7.57
C VAL A 36 14.65 14.59 -8.28
N SER A 37 13.95 15.71 -8.47
CA SER A 37 14.50 16.94 -9.04
C SER A 37 15.58 17.57 -8.14
N ARG A 38 15.36 17.58 -6.82
CA ARG A 38 16.37 18.00 -5.84
C ARG A 38 17.61 17.10 -5.91
N LEU A 39 17.40 15.78 -5.96
CA LEU A 39 18.47 14.80 -6.07
C LEU A 39 19.27 14.98 -7.38
N SER A 40 18.60 15.20 -8.52
CA SER A 40 19.22 15.49 -9.81
C SER A 40 20.12 16.73 -9.77
N ARG A 41 19.70 17.78 -9.05
CA ARG A 41 20.53 18.98 -8.82
C ARG A 41 21.76 18.63 -7.97
N MET A 42 21.58 17.92 -6.86
CA MET A 42 22.69 17.53 -5.97
C MET A 42 23.74 16.67 -6.69
N VAL A 43 23.31 15.72 -7.53
CA VAL A 43 24.18 14.87 -8.37
C VAL A 43 25.09 15.69 -9.32
N LYS A 44 24.68 16.90 -9.69
CA LYS A 44 25.52 17.80 -10.51
C LYS A 44 26.60 18.53 -9.70
N PHE A 45 26.48 18.65 -8.38
CA PHE A 45 27.31 19.56 -7.57
C PHE A 45 28.36 18.93 -6.64
N GLY A 46 28.31 17.64 -6.31
CA GLY A 46 29.38 17.01 -5.49
C GLY A 46 28.92 16.17 -4.30
N GLU A 47 27.66 16.29 -3.90
CA GLU A 47 27.16 15.83 -2.60
C GLU A 47 26.08 14.75 -2.79
N TYR A 48 26.37 13.48 -2.50
CA TYR A 48 25.63 12.39 -3.17
C TYR A 48 25.09 11.26 -2.28
N SER A 49 25.90 10.65 -1.41
CA SER A 49 25.60 9.28 -0.98
C SER A 49 24.35 9.15 -0.09
N THR A 50 24.22 10.00 0.93
CA THR A 50 23.17 9.81 1.94
C THR A 50 21.78 10.23 1.49
N GLU A 51 21.66 11.23 0.61
CA GLU A 51 20.37 11.72 0.12
C GLU A 51 19.83 10.88 -1.04
N TYR A 52 20.71 10.27 -1.84
CA TYR A 52 20.33 9.30 -2.86
C TYR A 52 19.67 8.08 -2.24
N GLU A 53 20.32 7.43 -1.26
CA GLU A 53 19.79 6.21 -0.63
C GLU A 53 18.41 6.45 -0.02
N LYS A 54 18.23 7.54 0.74
CA LYS A 54 16.93 7.92 1.31
C LYS A 54 15.85 8.10 0.25
N THR A 55 16.17 8.81 -0.82
CA THR A 55 15.22 9.08 -1.90
C THR A 55 14.88 7.80 -2.65
N ALA A 56 15.87 7.00 -3.00
CA ALA A 56 15.68 5.71 -3.67
C ALA A 56 14.81 4.77 -2.84
N HIS A 57 15.07 4.64 -1.53
CA HIS A 57 14.25 3.83 -0.62
C HIS A 57 12.82 4.35 -0.51
N PHE A 58 12.63 5.67 -0.40
CA PHE A 58 11.29 6.25 -0.36
C PHE A 58 10.51 5.99 -1.65
N ILE A 59 11.13 6.21 -2.81
CA ILE A 59 10.51 5.95 -4.11
C ILE A 59 10.19 4.47 -4.26
N ASP A 60 11.08 3.57 -3.87
CA ASP A 60 10.82 2.13 -3.90
C ASP A 60 9.64 1.75 -3.01
N TRP A 61 9.61 2.26 -1.78
CA TRP A 61 8.52 2.00 -0.85
C TRP A 61 7.17 2.47 -1.39
N ILE A 62 7.05 3.73 -1.82
CA ILE A 62 5.77 4.25 -2.31
C ILE A 62 5.32 3.55 -3.60
N THR A 63 6.25 3.11 -4.45
CA THR A 63 5.90 2.44 -5.71
C THR A 63 5.55 0.97 -5.52
N SER A 64 5.95 0.36 -4.40
CA SER A 64 5.58 -1.01 -4.03
C SER A 64 4.13 -1.14 -3.55
N LEU A 65 3.49 -0.02 -3.16
CA LEU A 65 2.15 -0.02 -2.59
C LEU A 65 1.05 -0.12 -3.68
N PRO A 66 -0.01 -0.91 -3.44
CA PRO A 66 -1.11 -1.10 -4.38
C PRO A 66 -2.12 0.06 -4.35
N TRP A 67 -1.73 1.26 -4.79
CA TRP A 67 -2.60 2.46 -4.73
C TRP A 67 -3.93 2.32 -5.48
N ASP A 68 -3.89 1.65 -6.63
CA ASP A 68 -5.04 1.47 -7.54
C ASP A 68 -5.55 0.03 -7.58
N LYS A 69 -4.93 -0.88 -6.82
CA LYS A 69 -5.32 -2.29 -6.78
C LYS A 69 -6.09 -2.56 -5.49
N ARG A 70 -7.32 -3.02 -5.64
CA ARG A 70 -8.17 -3.47 -4.55
C ARG A 70 -8.74 -4.84 -4.89
N SER A 71 -8.91 -5.68 -3.88
CA SER A 71 -9.69 -6.91 -4.03
C SER A 71 -11.17 -6.56 -4.10
N GLU A 72 -11.95 -7.41 -4.76
CA GLU A 72 -13.40 -7.35 -4.68
C GLU A 72 -13.86 -7.92 -3.34
N ASP A 73 -14.76 -7.20 -2.66
CA ASP A 73 -15.34 -7.65 -1.41
C ASP A 73 -16.42 -8.71 -1.66
N VAL A 74 -16.29 -9.87 -1.03
CA VAL A 74 -17.26 -10.97 -1.12
C VAL A 74 -18.17 -10.97 0.11
N LEU A 75 -19.32 -10.30 0.00
CA LEU A 75 -20.31 -10.16 1.08
C LEU A 75 -21.47 -11.16 0.96
N ASP A 76 -21.15 -12.43 0.70
CA ASP A 76 -22.11 -13.54 0.69
C ASP A 76 -22.20 -14.21 2.07
N LEU A 77 -23.35 -14.07 2.72
CA LEU A 77 -23.62 -14.61 4.05
C LEU A 77 -23.67 -16.15 4.07
N ASP A 78 -24.20 -16.77 3.01
CA ASP A 78 -24.31 -18.23 2.95
C ASP A 78 -22.94 -18.86 2.77
N ASN A 79 -22.11 -18.26 1.94
CA ASN A 79 -20.71 -18.66 1.79
C ASN A 79 -19.91 -18.43 3.09
N ALA A 80 -20.06 -17.26 3.72
CA ALA A 80 -19.40 -16.95 4.98
C ALA A 80 -19.76 -17.97 6.08
N LYS A 81 -21.05 -18.31 6.22
CA LYS A 81 -21.52 -19.31 7.19
C LYS A 81 -20.88 -20.68 6.95
N LYS A 82 -20.88 -21.16 5.70
CA LYS A 82 -20.24 -22.44 5.34
C LYS A 82 -18.75 -22.47 5.71
N ILE A 83 -18.02 -21.38 5.45
CA ILE A 83 -16.59 -21.29 5.76
C ILE A 83 -16.36 -21.27 7.28
N LEU A 84 -17.17 -20.50 8.03
CA LEU A 84 -17.09 -20.44 9.48
C LEU A 84 -17.36 -21.82 10.11
N ASP A 85 -18.38 -22.53 9.64
CA ASP A 85 -18.73 -23.87 10.13
C ASP A 85 -17.71 -24.94 9.75
N LYS A 86 -17.10 -24.83 8.58
CA LYS A 86 -16.03 -25.74 8.14
C LYS A 86 -14.75 -25.58 8.97
N ASN A 87 -14.36 -24.34 9.25
CA ASN A 87 -13.05 -24.04 9.84
C ASN A 87 -13.08 -24.02 11.38
N HIS A 88 -14.26 -23.87 12.00
CA HIS A 88 -14.39 -23.77 13.45
C HIS A 88 -15.56 -24.61 13.96
N TYR A 89 -15.30 -25.53 14.88
CA TYR A 89 -16.36 -26.28 15.56
C TYR A 89 -16.98 -25.47 16.71
N GLY A 90 -18.30 -25.54 16.89
CA GLY A 90 -19.01 -24.77 17.91
C GLY A 90 -19.07 -23.27 17.62
N LEU A 91 -18.89 -22.44 18.66
CA LEU A 91 -18.89 -20.97 18.60
C LEU A 91 -20.15 -20.36 17.96
N GLY A 92 -21.33 -20.96 18.19
CA GLY A 92 -22.58 -20.53 17.57
C GLY A 92 -22.84 -19.03 17.71
N ASP A 93 -22.82 -18.52 18.93
CA ASP A 93 -23.09 -17.10 19.23
C ASP A 93 -22.07 -16.16 18.55
N ILE A 94 -20.81 -16.55 18.48
CA ILE A 94 -19.74 -15.75 17.88
C ILE A 94 -19.85 -15.76 16.35
N LYS A 95 -20.15 -16.90 15.75
CA LYS A 95 -20.37 -17.01 14.31
C LYS A 95 -21.58 -16.20 13.88
N GLU A 96 -22.68 -16.28 14.63
CA GLU A 96 -23.87 -15.47 14.38
C GLU A 96 -23.53 -13.97 14.43
N ARG A 97 -22.74 -13.54 15.42
CA ARG A 97 -22.28 -12.14 15.53
C ARG A 97 -21.44 -11.69 14.33
N ILE A 98 -20.59 -12.56 13.79
CA ILE A 98 -19.82 -12.27 12.57
C ILE A 98 -20.76 -12.14 11.36
N LEU A 99 -21.76 -13.00 11.24
CA LEU A 99 -22.76 -12.94 10.17
C LEU A 99 -23.62 -11.66 10.27
N GLU A 100 -24.05 -11.27 11.46
CA GLU A 100 -24.75 -9.99 11.71
C GLU A 100 -23.92 -8.80 11.23
N TYR A 101 -22.62 -8.80 11.55
CA TYR A 101 -21.70 -7.76 11.14
C TYR A 101 -21.57 -7.67 9.61
N LEU A 102 -21.39 -8.82 8.94
CA LEU A 102 -21.34 -8.90 7.48
C LEU A 102 -22.66 -8.47 6.83
N ALA A 103 -23.80 -8.78 7.45
CA ALA A 103 -25.11 -8.38 6.97
C ALA A 103 -25.27 -6.85 7.00
N VAL A 104 -24.84 -6.20 8.08
CA VAL A 104 -24.83 -4.74 8.19
C VAL A 104 -23.87 -4.11 7.16
N LEU A 105 -22.69 -4.69 6.95
CA LEU A 105 -21.75 -4.23 5.92
C LEU A 105 -22.34 -4.31 4.50
N ARG A 106 -23.03 -5.41 4.20
CA ARG A 106 -23.73 -5.60 2.92
C ARG A 106 -24.82 -4.54 2.71
N LEU A 107 -25.61 -4.25 3.73
CA LEU A 107 -26.67 -3.24 3.66
C LEU A 107 -26.14 -1.81 3.52
N LYS A 108 -25.01 -1.51 4.18
CA LYS A 108 -24.40 -0.17 4.17
C LYS A 108 -23.49 0.09 2.96
N GLY A 109 -23.34 -0.87 2.03
CA GLY A 109 -22.52 -0.72 0.83
C GLY A 109 -21.04 -0.46 1.12
N GLY A 110 -20.48 -1.13 2.14
CA GLY A 110 -19.05 -1.02 2.46
C GLY A 110 -18.63 0.29 3.16
N MET A 111 -19.57 1.06 3.72
CA MET A 111 -19.24 2.19 4.58
C MET A 111 -18.52 1.76 5.87
N ARG A 112 -17.80 2.69 6.50
CA ARG A 112 -17.08 2.50 7.78
C ARG A 112 -17.98 1.83 8.83
N ALA A 113 -17.73 0.55 9.07
CA ALA A 113 -18.31 -0.18 10.19
C ALA A 113 -17.34 -0.16 11.39
N PRO A 114 -17.85 -0.34 12.62
CA PRO A 114 -16.98 -0.59 13.77
C PRO A 114 -16.04 -1.76 13.50
N ILE A 115 -14.84 -1.74 14.06
CA ILE A 115 -13.88 -2.84 13.93
C ILE A 115 -14.31 -3.96 14.89
N LEU A 116 -14.40 -5.20 14.40
CA LEU A 116 -14.61 -6.36 15.25
C LEU A 116 -13.35 -6.63 16.08
N CYS A 117 -13.48 -6.62 17.40
CA CYS A 117 -12.43 -7.00 18.34
C CYS A 117 -12.82 -8.33 18.99
N PHE A 118 -12.05 -9.39 18.72
CA PHE A 118 -12.23 -10.69 19.36
C PHE A 118 -11.41 -10.74 20.65
N VAL A 119 -12.07 -11.08 21.76
CA VAL A 119 -11.45 -11.18 23.09
C VAL A 119 -11.90 -12.48 23.73
N GLY A 120 -10.95 -13.19 24.35
CA GLY A 120 -11.20 -14.42 25.09
C GLY A 120 -10.07 -14.70 26.07
N LEU A 121 -10.35 -15.52 27.09
CA LEU A 121 -9.32 -16.07 27.98
C LEU A 121 -8.65 -17.24 27.24
N VAL A 122 -7.32 -17.31 27.33
CA VAL A 122 -6.50 -18.42 26.81
C VAL A 122 -6.73 -19.66 27.66
#